data_AF-A0A1E1WN83-F1
#
_entry.id   AF-A0A1E1WN83-F1
#
_cell.length_a   1.000
_cell.length_b   1.000
_cell.length_c   1.000
_cell.angle_alpha   90.00
_cell.angle_beta   90.00
_cell.angle_gamma   90.00
#
_symmetry.space_group_name_H-M   'P 1'
#
loop_
_entity.id
_entity.type
_entity.pdbx_description
1 polymer ?
#
loop_
_entity_poly.entity_id
_entity_poly.type
_entity_poly.pdbx_seq_one_letter_code
_entity_poly.pdbx_strand_id
1 'polypeptide(L)'
;TRPASGVHGLWLEMAIVADHTMLKFHGRERVKHYILALMNIVSAIFNAPSLNSNMTLVINKLYLYEEKDPVIRFGNVKKSLEAVNKWNYRHLMKLPAENAGWDAAVWLTRAELG
;
A
#
# COMPACT_ATOMS: atom_id res chain seq x y z
N THR A 1 12.57 10.91 -10.43
CA THR A 1 13.76 11.51 -9.80
C THR A 1 13.29 12.34 -8.62
N ARG A 2 13.89 12.17 -7.42
CA ARG A 2 13.52 12.95 -6.24
C ARG A 2 13.75 14.46 -6.52
N PRO A 3 12.78 15.34 -6.29
CA PRO A 3 13.04 16.78 -6.34
C PRO A 3 13.82 17.19 -5.09
N ALA A 4 14.92 17.91 -5.29
CA ALA A 4 15.62 18.61 -4.22
C ALA A 4 14.91 19.95 -3.98
N SER A 5 13.93 19.99 -3.09
CA SER A 5 13.31 21.25 -2.67
C SER A 5 13.53 21.50 -1.18
N GLY A 6 14.56 22.29 -0.88
CA GLY A 6 14.65 23.44 0.06
C GLY A 6 13.96 23.50 1.43
N VAL A 7 13.06 22.60 1.79
CA VAL A 7 12.47 22.45 3.13
C VAL A 7 12.35 20.94 3.28
N HIS A 8 13.06 20.32 4.23
CA HIS A 8 13.15 18.85 4.36
C HIS A 8 11.77 18.20 4.54
N GLY A 9 11.07 17.95 3.43
CA GLY A 9 9.82 17.20 3.38
C GLY A 9 10.12 15.72 3.40
N LEU A 10 9.41 14.99 4.25
CA LEU A 10 9.49 13.54 4.32
C LEU A 10 8.68 12.94 3.17
N TRP A 11 9.20 11.89 2.56
CA TRP A 11 8.50 11.12 1.54
C TRP A 11 8.12 9.80 2.19
N LEU A 12 6.83 9.47 2.21
CA LEU A 12 6.37 8.15 2.64
C LEU A 12 6.05 7.33 1.39
N GLU A 13 7.00 6.49 1.00
CA GLU A 13 6.91 5.61 -0.15
C GLU A 13 6.13 4.35 0.26
N MET A 14 5.00 4.10 -0.40
CA MET A 14 4.08 3.03 -0.05
C MET A 14 3.94 1.99 -1.15
N ALA A 15 3.89 0.72 -0.76
CA ALA A 15 3.36 -0.36 -1.59
C ALA A 15 1.91 -0.65 -1.23
N ILE A 16 1.01 -0.49 -2.18
CA ILE A 16 -0.39 -0.86 -2.02
C ILE A 16 -0.62 -2.20 -2.68
N VAL A 17 -1.26 -3.12 -1.97
CA VAL A 17 -1.63 -4.43 -2.47
C VAL A 17 -3.14 -4.56 -2.45
N ALA A 18 -3.75 -4.91 -3.57
CA ALA A 18 -5.14 -5.27 -3.66
C ALA A 18 -5.25 -6.76 -3.98
N ASP A 19 -5.88 -7.52 -3.09
CA ASP A 19 -6.07 -8.95 -3.32
C ASP A 19 -7.25 -9.26 -4.25
N HIS A 20 -7.39 -10.55 -4.58
CA HIS A 20 -8.45 -11.05 -5.46
C HIS A 20 -9.87 -10.65 -5.02
N THR A 21 -10.11 -10.42 -3.73
CA THR A 21 -11.43 -10.01 -3.24
C THR A 21 -11.73 -8.55 -3.61
N MET A 22 -10.72 -7.67 -3.61
CA MET A 22 -10.84 -6.30 -4.12
C MET A 22 -11.12 -6.29 -5.61
N LEU A 23 -10.39 -7.11 -6.39
CA LEU A 23 -10.56 -7.20 -7.84
C LEU A 23 -11.93 -7.77 -8.21
N LYS A 24 -12.38 -8.81 -7.51
CA LYS A 24 -13.71 -9.40 -7.71
C LYS A 24 -14.83 -8.42 -7.43
N PHE A 25 -14.67 -7.56 -6.42
CA PHE A 25 -15.71 -6.61 -6.02
C PHE A 25 -15.76 -5.37 -6.92
N HIS A 26 -14.63 -4.71 -7.17
CA HIS A 26 -14.60 -3.47 -7.94
C HIS A 26 -14.51 -3.70 -9.47
N GLY A 27 -13.98 -4.85 -9.89
CA GLY A 27 -13.63 -5.16 -11.27
C GLY A 27 -12.21 -4.69 -11.63
N ARG A 28 -11.55 -5.42 -12.55
CA ARG A 28 -10.14 -5.20 -12.96
C ARG A 28 -9.85 -3.76 -13.39
N GLU A 29 -10.74 -3.18 -14.18
CA GLU A 29 -10.56 -1.83 -14.74
C GLU A 29 -10.73 -0.71 -13.69
N ARG A 30 -11.60 -0.94 -12.70
CA ARG A 30 -12.00 0.12 -11.74
C ARG A 30 -11.26 0.06 -10.42
N VAL A 31 -10.73 -1.10 -10.03
CA VAL A 31 -10.04 -1.27 -8.73
C VAL A 31 -8.86 -0.30 -8.59
N LYS A 32 -8.11 -0.05 -9.66
CA LYS A 32 -6.99 0.89 -9.65
C LYS A 32 -7.47 2.32 -9.38
N HIS A 33 -8.52 2.76 -10.08
CA HIS A 33 -9.10 4.09 -9.87
C HIS A 33 -9.65 4.26 -8.45
N TYR A 34 -10.32 3.23 -7.93
CA TYR A 34 -10.80 3.22 -6.54
C TYR A 34 -9.65 3.40 -5.54
N ILE A 35 -8.56 2.66 -5.70
CA ILE A 35 -7.38 2.75 -4.83
C ILE A 35 -6.74 4.14 -4.93
N LEU A 36 -6.59 4.69 -6.13
CA LEU A 36 -6.05 6.02 -6.32
C LEU A 36 -6.94 7.09 -5.69
N ALA A 37 -8.26 6.96 -5.75
CA ALA A 37 -9.19 7.86 -5.08
C ALA A 37 -9.06 7.79 -3.55
N LEU A 38 -8.95 6.58 -2.98
CA LEU A 38 -8.68 6.41 -1.55
C LEU A 38 -7.36 7.06 -1.15
N MET A 39 -6.28 6.79 -1.88
CA MET A 39 -4.96 7.35 -1.57
C MET A 39 -4.92 8.86 -1.78
N ASN A 40 -5.72 9.41 -2.68
CA ASN A 40 -5.88 10.87 -2.84
C ASN A 40 -6.53 11.49 -1.60
N ILE A 41 -7.56 10.85 -1.03
CA ILE A 41 -8.16 11.30 0.23
C ILE A 41 -7.13 11.21 1.37
N VAL A 42 -6.41 10.09 1.48
CA VAL A 42 -5.36 9.92 2.49
C VAL A 42 -4.27 11.00 2.32
N SER A 43 -3.84 11.29 1.08
CA SER A 43 -2.88 12.37 0.80
C SER A 43 -3.39 13.74 1.22
N ALA A 44 -4.67 14.05 1.01
CA ALA A 44 -5.25 15.31 1.45
C ALA A 44 -5.25 15.44 2.98
N ILE A 45 -5.45 14.34 3.71
CA ILE A 45 -5.38 14.31 5.18
C ILE A 45 -3.96 14.58 5.69
N PHE A 46 -2.94 13.96 5.09
CA PHE A 46 -1.54 14.19 5.52
C PHE A 46 -1.03 15.60 5.21
N ASN A 47 -1.56 16.21 4.15
CA ASN A 47 -1.27 17.60 3.78
C ASN A 47 -2.14 18.62 4.55
N ALA A 48 -3.03 18.18 5.43
CA ALA A 48 -3.86 19.08 6.20
C ALA A 48 -3.00 19.90 7.20
N PRO A 49 -3.13 21.24 7.24
CA PRO A 49 -2.34 22.08 8.14
C PRO A 49 -2.46 21.71 9.62
N SER A 50 -3.62 21.17 10.03
CA SER A 50 -3.89 20.71 11.40
C SER A 50 -2.98 19.57 11.85
N LEU A 51 -2.43 18.78 10.92
CA LEU A 51 -1.51 17.70 11.24
C LEU A 51 -0.08 18.21 11.46
N ASN A 52 0.20 19.45 11.05
CA ASN A 52 1.52 20.09 11.07
C ASN A 52 2.65 19.17 10.57
N SER A 53 2.32 18.33 9.58
CA SER A 53 3.24 17.35 9.01
C SER A 53 3.72 17.85 7.65
N ASN A 54 5.03 17.82 7.42
CA ASN A 54 5.62 18.08 6.12
C ASN A 54 5.93 16.76 5.42
N MET A 55 4.89 15.95 5.17
CA MET A 55 5.04 14.61 4.61
C MET A 55 4.26 14.46 3.29
N THR A 56 4.96 14.01 2.25
CA THR A 56 4.39 13.69 0.95
C THR A 56 4.19 12.18 0.83
N LEU A 57 2.95 11.75 0.60
CA LEU A 57 2.63 10.35 0.33
C LEU A 57 2.89 10.00 -1.12
N VAL A 58 3.58 8.88 -1.36
CA VAL A 58 3.88 8.38 -2.70
C VAL A 58 3.53 6.91 -2.81
N ILE A 59 2.74 6.55 -3.82
CA ILE A 59 2.52 5.16 -4.18
C ILE A 59 3.70 4.70 -5.04
N ASN A 60 4.68 4.03 -4.43
CA ASN A 60 5.84 3.50 -5.14
C ASN A 60 5.48 2.23 -5.93
N LYS A 61 4.65 1.36 -5.35
CA LYS A 61 4.19 0.12 -5.99
C LYS A 61 2.70 -0.11 -5.80
N LEU A 62 2.06 -0.63 -6.83
CA LEU A 62 0.67 -1.09 -6.79
C LEU A 62 0.61 -2.53 -7.30
N TYR A 63 0.29 -3.46 -6.41
CA TYR A 63 0.13 -4.88 -6.70
C TYR A 63 -1.35 -5.22 -6.80
N LEU A 64 -1.74 -5.89 -7.87
CA LEU A 64 -3.10 -6.39 -8.10
C LEU A 64 -3.02 -7.91 -8.21
N TYR A 65 -3.53 -8.63 -7.20
CA TYR A 65 -3.58 -10.10 -7.22
C TYR A 65 -4.95 -10.55 -7.71
N GLU A 66 -4.96 -11.25 -8.84
CA GLU A 66 -6.19 -11.80 -9.43
C GLU A 66 -6.57 -13.15 -8.84
N GLU A 67 -5.56 -13.97 -8.58
CA GLU A 67 -5.75 -15.29 -8.02
C GLU A 67 -5.87 -15.25 -6.50
N LYS A 68 -6.55 -16.26 -5.96
CA LYS A 68 -6.69 -16.42 -4.51
C LYS A 68 -5.33 -16.68 -3.88
N ASP A 69 -4.70 -15.62 -3.40
CA ASP A 69 -3.44 -15.72 -2.68
C ASP A 69 -3.67 -16.22 -1.24
N PRO A 70 -2.93 -17.24 -0.77
CA PRO A 70 -2.93 -17.65 0.63
C PRO A 70 -2.20 -16.66 1.55
N VAL A 71 -2.24 -15.34 1.34
CA VAL A 71 -1.74 -14.38 2.33
C VAL A 71 -2.81 -14.12 3.41
N ILE A 72 -4.04 -13.79 3.03
CA ILE A 72 -5.11 -13.56 4.00
C ILE A 72 -5.61 -14.88 4.62
N ARG A 73 -5.83 -14.87 5.93
CA ARG A 73 -6.32 -15.97 6.75
C ARG A 73 -7.71 -15.58 7.28
N PHE A 74 -8.76 -16.06 6.61
CA PHE A 74 -10.15 -15.75 6.94
C PHE A 74 -10.45 -15.97 8.43
N GLY A 75 -11.10 -14.98 9.05
CA GLY A 75 -11.45 -15.02 10.47
C GLY A 75 -10.26 -14.98 11.44
N ASN A 76 -9.04 -14.70 10.96
CA ASN A 76 -7.86 -14.59 11.80
C ASN A 76 -6.97 -13.40 11.41
N VAL A 77 -7.26 -12.24 12.01
CA VAL A 77 -6.56 -10.97 11.75
C VAL A 77 -5.08 -11.06 12.07
N LYS A 78 -4.70 -11.73 13.16
CA LYS A 78 -3.31 -11.89 13.58
C LYS A 78 -2.50 -12.67 12.54
N LYS A 79 -2.98 -13.86 12.15
CA LYS A 79 -2.30 -14.68 11.15
C LYS A 79 -2.28 -14.01 9.77
N SER A 80 -3.31 -13.23 9.44
CA SER A 80 -3.32 -12.42 8.21
C SER A 80 -2.23 -11.36 8.22
N LEU A 81 -2.11 -10.59 9.31
CA LEU A 81 -1.08 -9.56 9.46
C LEU A 81 0.34 -10.15 9.43
N GLU A 82 0.57 -11.26 10.12
CA GLU A 82 1.85 -11.99 10.09
C GLU A 82 2.21 -12.43 8.65
N ALA A 83 1.24 -12.95 7.90
CA ALA A 83 1.45 -13.37 6.52
C ALA A 83 1.70 -12.19 5.58
N VAL A 84 1.00 -11.05 5.77
CA VAL A 84 1.24 -9.81 5.02
C VAL A 84 2.65 -9.26 5.30
N ASN A 85 3.09 -9.26 6.56
CA ASN A 85 4.44 -8.83 6.91
C ASN A 85 5.51 -9.74 6.29
N LYS A 86 5.29 -11.07 6.29
CA LYS A 86 6.18 -12.02 5.61
C LYS A 86 6.17 -11.83 4.09
N TRP A 87 5.03 -11.50 3.50
CA TRP A 87 4.95 -11.13 2.09
C TRP A 87 5.78 -9.87 1.82
N ASN A 88 5.62 -8.83 2.64
CA ASN A 88 6.31 -7.54 2.48
C ASN A 88 7.83 -7.70 2.54
N TYR A 89 8.31 -8.37 3.59
CA TYR A 89 9.73 -8.68 3.77
C TYR A 89 10.32 -9.44 2.57
N ARG A 90 9.62 -10.47 2.07
CA ARG A 90 10.08 -11.25 0.91
C ARG A 90 10.16 -10.41 -0.37
N HIS A 91 9.32 -9.40 -0.54
CA HIS A 91 9.37 -8.55 -1.72
C HIS A 91 10.49 -7.52 -1.61
N LEU A 92 10.68 -6.90 -0.44
CA LEU A 92 11.80 -6.00 -0.18
C LEU A 92 13.15 -6.69 -0.37
N MET A 93 13.30 -7.93 0.10
CA MET A 93 14.54 -8.72 -0.06
C MET A 93 14.87 -9.11 -1.50
N LYS A 94 13.90 -9.01 -2.43
CA LYS A 94 14.11 -9.29 -3.85
C LYS A 94 14.45 -8.04 -4.66
N LEU A 95 14.40 -6.86 -4.05
CA LEU A 95 14.72 -5.62 -4.74
C LEU A 95 16.23 -5.53 -5.00
N PRO A 96 16.65 -4.97 -6.15
CA PRO A 96 18.05 -4.66 -6.40
C PRO A 96 18.61 -3.73 -5.33
N ALA A 97 19.91 -3.85 -5.02
CA ALA A 97 20.57 -3.05 -3.96
C ALA A 97 20.47 -1.52 -4.19
N GLU A 98 20.29 -1.09 -5.43
CA GLU A 98 20.10 0.31 -5.83
C GLU A 98 18.66 0.82 -5.65
N ASN A 99 17.71 -0.05 -5.28
CA ASN A 99 16.32 0.29 -5.03
C ASN A 99 16.05 0.27 -3.52
N ALA A 100 15.80 1.45 -2.95
CA ALA A 100 15.49 1.61 -1.53
C ALA A 100 14.17 0.94 -1.09
N GLY A 101 13.34 0.49 -2.04
CA GLY A 101 12.07 -0.15 -1.75
C GLY A 101 11.00 0.84 -1.33
N TRP A 102 10.20 0.48 -0.33
CA TRP A 102 9.12 1.31 0.18
C TRP A 102 9.12 1.25 1.70
N ASP A 103 8.67 2.32 2.35
CA ASP A 103 8.66 2.50 3.80
C ASP A 103 7.52 1.70 4.45
N ALA A 104 6.37 1.63 3.78
CA ALA A 104 5.18 0.96 4.31
C ALA A 104 4.44 0.16 3.23
N ALA A 105 3.83 -0.94 3.64
CA ALA A 105 2.95 -1.73 2.79
C ALA A 105 1.54 -1.76 3.37
N VAL A 106 0.53 -1.55 2.51
CA VAL A 106 -0.88 -1.62 2.88
C VAL A 106 -1.55 -2.71 2.05
N TRP A 107 -2.15 -3.68 2.74
CA TRP A 107 -2.92 -4.75 2.11
C TRP A 107 -4.41 -4.45 2.19
N LEU A 108 -5.04 -4.30 1.02
CA LEU A 108 -6.46 -4.07 0.86
C LEU A 108 -7.15 -5.40 0.55
N THR A 109 -8.11 -5.75 1.42
CA THR A 109 -8.92 -6.96 1.29
C THR A 109 -10.38 -6.66 1.63
N ARG A 110 -11.29 -7.35 0.96
CA ARG A 110 -12.73 -7.45 1.27
C ARG A 110 -13.06 -8.74 2.01
N ALA A 111 -12.07 -9.57 2.32
CA ALA A 111 -12.25 -10.74 3.18
C ALA A 111 -12.54 -10.31 4.62
N GLU A 112 -13.36 -11.11 5.31
CA GLU A 112 -13.58 -10.96 6.74
C GLU A 112 -12.33 -11.41 7.51
N LEU A 113 -11.75 -10.49 8.28
CA LEU A 113 -10.53 -10.72 9.05
C LEU A 113 -10.78 -11.30 10.45
N GLY A 114 -12.04 -11.32 10.89
CA GLY A 114 -12.45 -11.79 12.22
C GLY A 114 -13.39 -10.81 12.90
#